data_AF-A0A0F5K433-F1
#
_entry.id   AF-A0A0F5K433-F1
#
_cell.length_a   1.000
_cell.length_b   1.000
_cell.length_c   1.000
_cell.angle_alpha   90.00
_cell.angle_beta   90.00
_cell.angle_gamma   90.00
#
_symmetry.space_group_name_H-M   'P 1'
#
loop_
_entity.id
_entity.type
_entity.pdbx_description
1 polymer ?
#
loop_
_entity_poly.entity_id
_entity_poly.type
_entity_poly.pdbx_seq_one_letter_code
_entity_poly.pdbx_strand_id
1 'polypeptide(L)'
;MAVIPLGLNASEAARRLGVSTKALRLYEEQHLVRPGRTAAGYRLYGPEHMARAGEIVALRALGLSLAQVAGVLDGDAQTLEKALESHAVALSDEIQDHVRKLDKVRSIRSCLIRGQMPARGELAHLLGEPEISVAFDLPWPWGGEHFELCNISPLNYIIGSLGSGKTRLAMRLAETLPDAAFLGLDRLDNSVASIAALLDASPALKARVDRTMTWLTGEGAKASHALTALLAKLETDAASFLIVDMIEQDLDENTQRAFITHLRYRAKSGRQTLFLLTRSTGILDLASVGPDETIILCPANHSPPMRVAAYPGAPGYEAVATCLASPDVRIRVTRPPVSENAMPRL
;
A
#
# COMPACT_ATOMS: atom_id res chain seq x y z
N MET A 1 -31.54 6.38 -56.48
CA MET A 1 -31.03 5.74 -55.24
C MET A 1 -30.19 6.78 -54.51
N ALA A 2 -30.67 7.32 -53.39
CA ALA A 2 -29.90 8.27 -52.60
C ALA A 2 -28.84 7.50 -51.79
N VAL A 3 -27.56 7.79 -52.04
CA VAL A 3 -26.44 7.27 -51.26
C VAL A 3 -26.55 7.86 -49.86
N ILE A 4 -26.94 7.05 -48.87
CA ILE A 4 -26.90 7.45 -47.46
C ILE A 4 -25.42 7.70 -47.12
N PRO A 5 -25.02 8.88 -46.64
CA PRO A 5 -23.65 9.09 -46.23
C PRO A 5 -23.34 8.13 -45.06
N LEU A 6 -22.36 7.24 -45.24
CA LEU A 6 -21.89 6.32 -44.20
C LEU A 6 -21.10 7.12 -43.14
N GLY A 7 -21.79 7.87 -42.29
CA GLY A 7 -21.15 8.60 -41.21
C GLY A 7 -22.15 9.23 -40.24
N LEU A 8 -21.71 9.41 -39.01
CA LEU A 8 -22.50 9.97 -37.93
C LEU A 8 -22.39 11.49 -37.94
N ASN A 9 -23.48 12.19 -37.63
CA ASN A 9 -23.39 13.62 -37.34
C ASN A 9 -22.67 13.84 -35.99
N ALA A 10 -22.27 15.08 -35.71
CA ALA A 10 -21.48 15.39 -34.51
C ALA A 10 -22.17 14.98 -33.19
N SER A 11 -23.50 15.14 -33.11
CA SER A 11 -24.26 14.77 -31.91
C SER A 11 -24.32 13.25 -31.69
N GLU A 12 -24.53 12.49 -32.78
CA GLU A 12 -24.53 11.03 -32.74
C GLU A 12 -23.15 10.46 -32.43
N ALA A 13 -22.09 11.02 -33.04
CA ALA A 13 -20.72 10.65 -32.78
C ALA A 13 -20.35 10.91 -31.31
N ALA A 14 -20.67 12.10 -30.79
CA ALA A 14 -20.43 12.48 -29.40
C ALA A 14 -21.14 11.53 -28.43
N ARG A 15 -22.43 11.24 -28.67
CA ARG A 15 -23.20 10.30 -27.86
C ARG A 15 -22.60 8.89 -27.87
N ARG A 16 -22.17 8.40 -29.04
CA ARG A 16 -21.59 7.05 -29.16
C ARG A 16 -20.23 6.92 -28.49
N LEU A 17 -19.47 8.01 -28.43
CA LEU A 17 -18.15 8.08 -27.79
C LEU A 17 -18.19 8.49 -26.32
N GLY A 18 -19.38 8.83 -25.78
CA GLY A 18 -19.51 9.29 -24.40
C GLY A 18 -18.86 10.66 -24.12
N VAL A 19 -18.70 11.49 -25.16
CA VAL A 19 -18.09 12.83 -25.04
C VAL A 19 -19.05 13.94 -25.44
N SER A 20 -18.67 15.19 -25.17
CA SER A 20 -19.43 16.35 -25.66
C SER A 20 -19.13 16.64 -27.13
N THR A 21 -20.08 17.25 -27.83
CA THR A 21 -19.85 17.76 -29.21
C THR A 21 -18.74 18.81 -29.25
N LYS A 22 -18.52 19.53 -28.14
CA LYS A 22 -17.40 20.47 -27.95
C LYS A 22 -16.06 19.74 -27.95
N ALA A 23 -15.97 18.56 -27.32
CA ALA A 23 -14.74 17.75 -27.34
C ALA A 23 -14.38 17.31 -28.77
N LEU A 24 -15.37 16.89 -29.57
CA LEU A 24 -15.12 16.53 -30.97
C LEU A 24 -14.66 17.71 -31.82
N ARG A 25 -15.12 18.93 -31.54
CA ARG A 25 -14.61 20.16 -32.19
C ARG A 25 -13.17 20.44 -31.78
N LEU A 26 -12.87 20.29 -30.49
CA LEU A 26 -11.52 20.46 -29.97
C LEU A 26 -10.54 19.46 -30.61
N TYR A 27 -10.96 18.21 -30.84
CA TYR A 27 -10.12 17.23 -31.54
C TYR A 27 -9.85 17.62 -33.00
N GLU A 28 -10.82 18.24 -33.68
CA GLU A 28 -10.62 18.79 -35.03
C GLU A 28 -9.71 20.02 -35.02
N GLU A 29 -9.90 20.95 -34.08
CA GLU A 29 -9.07 22.14 -33.91
C GLU A 29 -7.61 21.80 -33.62
N GLN A 30 -7.36 20.73 -32.87
CA GLN A 30 -6.02 20.19 -32.59
C GLN A 30 -5.53 19.22 -33.70
N HIS A 31 -6.25 19.13 -34.81
CA HIS A 31 -5.94 18.28 -35.97
C HIS A 31 -5.83 16.77 -35.68
N LEU A 32 -6.36 16.31 -34.55
CA LEU A 32 -6.35 14.90 -34.13
C LEU A 32 -7.40 14.05 -34.86
N VAL A 33 -8.52 14.67 -35.27
CA VAL A 33 -9.56 14.05 -36.08
C VAL A 33 -9.99 15.03 -37.17
N ARG A 34 -10.03 14.59 -38.43
CA ARG A 34 -10.47 15.43 -39.56
C ARG A 34 -11.77 14.86 -40.12
N PRO A 35 -12.95 15.28 -39.61
CA PRO A 35 -14.21 14.74 -40.09
C PRO A 35 -14.46 15.14 -41.56
N GLY A 36 -15.17 14.28 -42.28
CA GLY A 36 -15.73 14.63 -43.58
C GLY A 36 -16.83 15.69 -43.41
N ARG A 37 -17.32 16.23 -44.53
CA ARG A 37 -18.43 17.18 -44.51
C ARG A 37 -19.49 16.79 -45.54
N THR A 38 -20.75 16.99 -45.16
CA THR A 38 -21.89 16.88 -46.08
C THR A 38 -21.86 18.01 -47.12
N ALA A 39 -22.65 17.89 -48.20
CA ALA A 39 -22.81 18.96 -49.20
C ALA A 39 -23.30 20.30 -48.59
N ALA A 40 -24.04 20.25 -47.48
CA ALA A 40 -24.50 21.41 -46.73
C ALA A 40 -23.47 21.95 -45.71
N GLY A 41 -22.26 21.38 -45.66
CA GLY A 41 -21.17 21.84 -44.80
C GLY A 41 -21.13 21.27 -43.37
N TYR A 42 -22.11 20.44 -42.98
CA TYR A 42 -22.12 19.78 -41.67
C TYR A 42 -21.07 18.68 -41.53
N ARG A 43 -20.48 18.52 -40.33
CA ARG A 43 -19.49 17.49 -39.99
C ARG A 43 -20.09 16.07 -40.07
N LEU A 44 -19.32 15.17 -40.64
CA LEU A 44 -19.66 13.76 -40.83
C LEU A 44 -18.49 12.86 -40.37
N TYR A 45 -18.75 12.00 -39.39
CA TYR A 45 -17.76 11.10 -38.81
C TYR A 45 -17.96 9.70 -39.37
N GLY A 46 -17.08 9.28 -40.28
CA GLY A 46 -17.03 7.91 -40.79
C GLY A 46 -16.37 6.94 -39.80
N PRO A 47 -16.31 5.64 -40.13
CA PRO A 47 -15.75 4.61 -39.26
C PRO A 47 -14.33 4.89 -38.78
N GLU A 48 -13.43 5.36 -39.65
CA GLU A 48 -12.05 5.69 -39.29
C GLU A 48 -11.97 6.88 -38.32
N HIS A 49 -12.79 7.92 -38.55
CA HIS A 49 -12.88 9.06 -37.65
C HIS A 49 -13.38 8.63 -36.26
N MET A 50 -14.32 7.69 -36.21
CA MET A 50 -14.86 7.14 -34.97
C MET A 50 -13.82 6.27 -34.23
N ALA A 51 -13.06 5.45 -34.95
CA ALA A 51 -11.98 4.65 -34.37
C ALA A 51 -10.91 5.55 -33.76
N ARG A 52 -10.44 6.55 -34.52
CA ARG A 52 -9.45 7.53 -34.06
C ARG A 52 -9.95 8.35 -32.88
N ALA A 53 -11.20 8.82 -32.93
CA ALA A 53 -11.80 9.54 -31.80
C ALA A 53 -11.97 8.65 -30.56
N GLY A 54 -12.28 7.36 -30.74
CA GLY A 54 -12.33 6.39 -29.64
C GLY A 54 -10.96 6.21 -28.97
N GLU A 55 -9.89 6.12 -29.76
CA GLU A 55 -8.52 6.04 -29.25
C GLU A 55 -8.13 7.29 -28.44
N ILE A 56 -8.46 8.48 -28.95
CA ILE A 56 -8.27 9.75 -28.23
C ILE A 56 -9.02 9.75 -26.90
N VAL A 57 -10.27 9.27 -26.88
CA VAL A 57 -11.07 9.19 -25.65
C VAL A 57 -10.45 8.24 -24.64
N ALA A 58 -9.97 7.07 -25.08
CA ALA A 58 -9.30 6.10 -24.22
C ALA A 58 -8.01 6.70 -23.61
N LEU A 59 -7.17 7.33 -24.42
CA LEU A 59 -5.94 7.98 -23.93
C LEU A 59 -6.26 9.15 -22.98
N ARG A 60 -7.33 9.90 -23.24
CA ARG A 60 -7.80 10.95 -22.31
C ARG A 60 -8.28 10.38 -20.97
N ALA A 61 -8.91 9.20 -20.97
CA ALA A 61 -9.32 8.51 -19.76
C ALA A 61 -8.13 8.00 -18.92
N LEU A 62 -6.98 7.73 -19.55
CA LEU A 62 -5.71 7.45 -18.88
C LEU A 62 -5.01 8.70 -18.32
N GLY A 63 -5.64 9.89 -18.41
CA GLY A 63 -5.11 11.13 -17.83
C GLY A 63 -4.19 11.95 -18.74
N LEU A 64 -3.98 11.55 -20.01
CA LEU A 64 -3.11 12.29 -20.93
C LEU A 64 -3.71 13.64 -21.34
N SER A 65 -2.84 14.65 -21.50
CA SER A 65 -3.19 15.90 -22.19
C SER A 65 -3.36 15.68 -23.69
N LEU A 66 -4.06 16.58 -24.41
CA LEU A 66 -4.23 16.44 -25.86
C LEU A 66 -2.90 16.50 -26.63
N ALA A 67 -1.91 17.24 -26.13
CA ALA A 67 -0.57 17.27 -26.71
C ALA A 67 0.14 15.91 -26.58
N GLN A 68 0.04 15.28 -25.41
CA GLN A 68 0.58 13.92 -25.19
C GLN A 68 -0.17 12.88 -26.01
N VAL A 69 -1.51 13.01 -26.12
CA VAL A 69 -2.32 12.16 -27.01
C VAL A 69 -1.80 12.28 -28.44
N ALA A 70 -1.54 13.48 -28.95
CA ALA A 70 -0.97 13.66 -30.29
C ALA A 70 0.36 12.88 -30.44
N GLY A 71 1.28 13.04 -29.49
CA GLY A 71 2.57 12.35 -29.49
C GLY A 71 2.44 10.83 -29.47
N VAL A 72 1.56 10.27 -28.61
CA VAL A 72 1.31 8.83 -28.55
C VAL A 72 0.75 8.31 -29.87
N LEU A 73 -0.19 9.05 -30.46
CA LEU A 73 -0.79 8.72 -31.74
C LEU A 73 0.17 8.83 -32.93
N ASP A 74 1.29 9.53 -32.76
CA ASP A 74 2.42 9.64 -33.70
C ASP A 74 3.56 8.66 -33.37
N GLY A 75 3.39 7.80 -32.35
CA GLY A 75 4.31 6.70 -32.02
C GLY A 75 5.18 6.90 -30.76
N ASP A 76 4.89 7.88 -29.90
CA ASP A 76 5.57 8.03 -28.61
C ASP A 76 5.16 6.93 -27.62
N ALA A 77 5.87 5.80 -27.70
CA ALA A 77 5.64 4.65 -26.84
C ALA A 77 5.95 4.93 -25.36
N GLN A 78 6.90 5.83 -25.05
CA GLN A 78 7.31 6.09 -23.66
C GLN A 78 6.22 6.84 -22.88
N THR A 79 5.58 7.82 -23.52
CA THR A 79 4.45 8.53 -22.89
C THR A 79 3.27 7.60 -22.65
N LEU A 80 2.98 6.67 -23.57
CA LEU A 80 1.94 5.66 -23.40
C LEU A 80 2.26 4.69 -22.26
N GLU A 81 3.49 4.17 -22.22
CA GLU A 81 3.95 3.23 -21.19
C GLU A 81 3.77 3.81 -19.78
N LYS A 82 4.25 5.05 -19.55
CA LYS A 82 4.11 5.74 -18.25
C LYS A 82 2.65 5.93 -17.83
N ALA A 83 1.78 6.24 -18.79
CA ALA A 83 0.36 6.42 -18.49
C ALA A 83 -0.32 5.09 -18.16
N LEU A 84 0.03 4.01 -18.86
CA LEU A 84 -0.46 2.67 -18.57
C LEU A 84 0.04 2.18 -17.21
N GLU A 85 1.29 2.43 -16.87
CA GLU A 85 1.86 2.12 -15.55
C GLU A 85 1.10 2.86 -14.44
N SER A 86 0.89 4.17 -14.59
CA SER A 86 0.13 4.99 -13.64
C SER A 86 -1.31 4.48 -13.48
N HIS A 87 -1.96 4.10 -14.58
CA HIS A 87 -3.31 3.53 -14.53
C HIS A 87 -3.34 2.14 -13.89
N ALA A 88 -2.34 1.29 -14.13
CA ALA A 88 -2.22 -0.02 -13.51
C ALA A 88 -2.04 0.09 -11.99
N VAL A 89 -1.28 1.09 -11.51
CA VAL A 89 -1.16 1.39 -10.07
C VAL A 89 -2.52 1.81 -9.51
N ALA A 90 -3.20 2.77 -10.14
CA ALA A 90 -4.53 3.22 -9.69
C ALA A 90 -5.56 2.08 -9.62
N LEU A 91 -5.62 1.22 -10.64
CA LEU A 91 -6.49 0.03 -10.63
C LEU A 91 -6.10 -0.96 -9.53
N SER A 92 -4.80 -1.14 -9.29
CA SER A 92 -4.34 -2.00 -8.19
C SER A 92 -4.79 -1.47 -6.84
N ASP A 93 -4.74 -0.14 -6.63
CA ASP A 93 -5.23 0.51 -5.42
C ASP A 93 -6.75 0.37 -5.26
N GLU A 94 -7.53 0.55 -6.33
CA GLU A 94 -8.98 0.31 -6.34
C GLU A 94 -9.33 -1.14 -6.00
N ILE A 95 -8.60 -2.11 -6.57
CA ILE A 95 -8.77 -3.53 -6.27
C ILE A 95 -8.47 -3.78 -4.79
N GLN A 96 -7.40 -3.22 -4.24
CA GLN A 96 -7.06 -3.37 -2.82
C GLN A 96 -8.12 -2.76 -1.91
N ASP A 97 -8.69 -1.61 -2.28
CA ASP A 97 -9.82 -1.02 -1.58
C ASP A 97 -11.06 -1.93 -1.61
N HIS A 98 -11.41 -2.47 -2.77
CA HIS A 98 -12.54 -3.40 -2.91
C HIS A 98 -12.34 -4.70 -2.12
N VAL A 99 -11.13 -5.26 -2.10
CA VAL A 99 -10.80 -6.44 -1.29
C VAL A 99 -10.99 -6.13 0.20
N ARG A 100 -10.50 -4.98 0.68
CA ARG A 100 -10.69 -4.56 2.09
C ARG A 100 -12.17 -4.41 2.45
N LYS A 101 -12.95 -3.76 1.59
CA LYS A 101 -14.41 -3.63 1.75
C LYS A 101 -15.09 -5.01 1.84
N LEU A 102 -14.69 -5.94 0.97
CA LEU A 102 -15.21 -7.31 0.96
C LEU A 102 -14.88 -8.07 2.25
N ASP A 103 -13.64 -7.97 2.72
CA ASP A 103 -13.22 -8.65 3.94
C ASP A 103 -13.88 -8.06 5.19
N LYS A 104 -14.16 -6.75 5.21
CA LYS A 104 -14.98 -6.14 6.27
C LYS A 104 -16.40 -6.68 6.28
N VAL A 105 -17.04 -6.79 5.12
CA VAL A 105 -18.37 -7.41 4.98
C VAL A 105 -18.36 -8.86 5.49
N ARG A 106 -17.34 -9.64 5.13
CA ARG A 106 -17.19 -11.03 5.58
C ARG A 106 -17.00 -11.15 7.09
N SER A 107 -16.20 -10.26 7.68
CA SER A 107 -15.96 -10.21 9.13
C SER A 107 -17.27 -9.93 9.89
N ILE A 108 -18.00 -8.88 9.50
CA ILE A 108 -19.27 -8.50 10.14
C ILE A 108 -20.29 -9.63 10.00
N ARG A 109 -20.40 -10.23 8.81
CA ARG A 109 -21.28 -11.39 8.60
C ARG A 109 -20.92 -12.55 9.53
N SER A 110 -19.64 -12.79 9.76
CA SER A 110 -19.17 -13.87 10.67
C SER A 110 -19.49 -13.58 12.13
N CYS A 111 -19.42 -12.32 12.57
CA CYS A 111 -19.87 -11.91 13.92
C CYS A 111 -21.38 -12.12 14.10
N LEU A 112 -22.17 -11.75 13.10
CA LEU A 112 -23.63 -11.95 13.12
C LEU A 112 -24.01 -13.43 13.18
N ILE A 113 -23.33 -14.31 12.45
CA ILE A 113 -23.54 -15.77 12.51
C ILE A 113 -23.27 -16.30 13.94
N ARG A 114 -22.35 -15.68 14.68
CA ARG A 114 -22.03 -16.02 16.08
C ARG A 114 -22.95 -15.33 17.10
N GLY A 115 -24.01 -14.65 16.65
CA GLY A 115 -24.94 -13.92 17.51
C GLY A 115 -24.37 -12.63 18.11
N GLN A 116 -23.23 -12.14 17.60
CA GLN A 116 -22.59 -10.93 18.07
C GLN A 116 -22.98 -9.76 17.17
N MET A 117 -23.57 -8.72 17.76
CA MET A 117 -23.82 -7.47 17.04
C MET A 117 -22.49 -6.75 16.81
N PRO A 118 -22.27 -6.17 15.61
CA PRO A 118 -21.11 -5.34 15.36
C PRO A 118 -21.10 -4.13 16.30
N ALA A 119 -19.90 -3.67 16.66
CA ALA A 119 -19.74 -2.55 17.56
C ALA A 119 -20.34 -1.27 16.95
N ARG A 120 -20.72 -0.31 17.80
CA ARG A 120 -21.28 0.97 17.35
C ARG A 120 -20.26 1.69 16.45
N GLY A 121 -20.67 2.06 15.24
CA GLY A 121 -19.80 2.71 14.24
C GLY A 121 -19.16 1.74 13.24
N GLU A 122 -19.09 0.44 13.54
CA GLU A 122 -18.50 -0.56 12.65
C GLU A 122 -19.25 -0.68 11.31
N LEU A 123 -20.57 -0.48 11.33
CA LEU A 123 -21.39 -0.40 10.12
C LEU A 123 -21.21 0.91 9.34
N ALA A 124 -20.80 2.01 9.99
CA ALA A 124 -20.49 3.25 9.28
C ALA A 124 -19.18 3.12 8.50
N HIS A 125 -18.21 2.38 9.05
CA HIS A 125 -16.96 2.03 8.37
C HIS A 125 -17.12 1.06 7.18
N LEU A 126 -18.31 0.46 6.97
CA LEU A 126 -18.63 -0.25 5.72
C LEU A 126 -18.89 0.71 4.55
N LEU A 127 -19.37 1.92 4.86
CA LEU A 127 -19.80 2.92 3.87
C LEU A 127 -18.86 4.13 3.78
N GLY A 128 -17.95 4.29 4.75
CA GLY A 128 -17.01 5.40 4.84
C GLY A 128 -15.58 4.95 5.15
N GLU A 129 -14.64 5.59 4.48
CA GLU A 129 -13.18 5.47 4.63
C GLU A 129 -12.76 5.71 6.09
N PRO A 130 -11.83 4.94 6.68
CA PRO A 130 -11.05 5.45 7.80
C PRO A 130 -10.13 6.58 7.29
N GLU A 131 -10.56 7.83 7.45
CA GLU A 131 -9.94 9.10 6.96
C GLU A 131 -8.49 9.38 7.39
N ILE A 132 -7.80 8.45 8.07
CA ILE A 132 -6.41 8.68 8.44
C ILE A 132 -5.55 8.44 7.20
N SER A 133 -5.15 9.54 6.57
CA SER A 133 -4.14 9.59 5.53
C SER A 133 -2.89 10.33 5.98
N VAL A 134 -1.77 10.02 5.35
CA VAL A 134 -0.53 10.77 5.51
C VAL A 134 0.13 10.93 4.15
N ALA A 135 0.60 12.14 3.84
CA ALA A 135 1.27 12.46 2.60
C ALA A 135 2.55 13.26 2.87
N PHE A 136 3.63 12.92 2.17
CA PHE A 136 4.91 13.61 2.25
C PHE A 136 5.79 13.24 1.07
N ASP A 137 6.78 14.09 0.79
CA ASP A 137 7.84 13.75 -0.16
C ASP A 137 8.80 12.76 0.47
N LEU A 138 9.09 11.68 -0.27
CA LEU A 138 9.91 10.58 0.21
C LEU A 138 11.36 11.04 0.43
N PRO A 139 11.98 10.63 1.54
CA PRO A 139 13.40 10.92 1.76
C PRO A 139 14.28 10.13 0.77
N TRP A 140 15.59 10.37 0.79
CA TRP A 140 16.54 9.45 0.17
C TRP A 140 16.28 8.01 0.68
N PRO A 141 16.27 6.96 -0.17
CA PRO A 141 16.80 6.89 -1.53
C PRO A 141 15.83 7.25 -2.67
N TRP A 142 14.60 7.67 -2.39
CA TRP A 142 13.52 7.83 -3.38
C TRP A 142 13.47 9.20 -4.08
N GLY A 143 14.51 10.03 -3.93
CA GLY A 143 14.66 11.26 -4.71
C GLY A 143 13.59 12.34 -4.50
N GLY A 144 12.78 12.29 -3.43
CA GLY A 144 11.73 13.30 -3.18
C GLY A 144 10.40 13.02 -3.87
N GLU A 145 10.18 11.82 -4.39
CA GLU A 145 8.88 11.46 -4.98
C GLU A 145 7.73 11.60 -3.96
N HIS A 146 6.58 12.08 -4.43
CA HIS A 146 5.40 12.26 -3.58
C HIS A 146 4.84 10.90 -3.17
N PHE A 147 4.66 10.71 -1.86
CA PHE A 147 4.06 9.49 -1.31
C PHE A 147 2.85 9.82 -0.47
N GLU A 148 1.79 9.06 -0.68
CA GLU A 148 0.55 9.17 0.06
C GLU A 148 0.09 7.78 0.52
N LEU A 149 -0.33 7.70 1.78
CA LEU A 149 -0.87 6.50 2.40
C LEU A 149 -2.25 6.82 2.97
N CYS A 150 -3.31 6.52 2.21
CA CYS A 150 -4.72 6.70 2.62
C CYS A 150 -5.28 5.45 3.30
N ASN A 151 -6.26 5.55 4.19
CA ASN A 151 -6.86 4.38 4.87
C ASN A 151 -5.83 3.56 5.63
N ILE A 152 -5.11 4.19 6.55
CA ILE A 152 -4.12 3.51 7.39
C ILE A 152 -4.82 2.46 8.27
N SER A 153 -4.39 1.21 8.15
CA SER A 153 -4.92 0.10 8.96
C SER A 153 -4.48 0.25 10.43
N PRO A 154 -5.19 -0.33 11.40
CA PRO A 154 -4.72 -0.40 12.79
C PRO A 154 -3.34 -1.06 12.95
N LEU A 155 -3.00 -2.02 12.09
CA LEU A 155 -1.71 -2.70 12.08
C LEU A 155 -1.08 -2.63 10.68
N ASN A 156 0.12 -2.08 10.58
CA ASN A 156 0.83 -1.89 9.31
C ASN A 156 2.21 -2.51 9.41
N TYR A 157 2.62 -3.27 8.39
CA TYR A 157 3.95 -3.88 8.31
C TYR A 157 4.78 -3.16 7.26
N ILE A 158 5.96 -2.69 7.63
CA ILE A 158 6.92 -2.10 6.70
C ILE A 158 8.01 -3.14 6.43
N ILE A 159 8.00 -3.68 5.21
CA ILE A 159 8.85 -4.77 4.76
C ILE A 159 9.80 -4.27 3.69
N GLY A 160 11.04 -4.74 3.68
CA GLY A 160 11.99 -4.43 2.62
C GLY A 160 13.36 -5.00 2.88
N SER A 161 14.16 -5.16 1.83
CA SER A 161 15.54 -5.65 1.92
C SER A 161 16.43 -4.70 2.73
N LEU A 162 17.63 -5.15 3.09
CA LEU A 162 18.64 -4.27 3.68
C LEU A 162 18.97 -3.15 2.69
N GLY A 163 18.99 -1.89 3.14
CA GLY A 163 19.27 -0.75 2.27
C GLY A 163 18.10 -0.26 1.40
N SER A 164 16.92 -0.88 1.49
CA SER A 164 15.70 -0.43 0.77
C SER A 164 15.15 0.93 1.19
N GLY A 165 15.65 1.51 2.29
CA GLY A 165 15.16 2.77 2.84
C GLY A 165 14.03 2.64 3.88
N LYS A 166 13.52 1.43 4.17
CA LYS A 166 12.39 1.22 5.10
C LYS A 166 12.47 1.95 6.45
N THR A 167 13.65 2.01 7.09
CA THR A 167 13.83 2.75 8.34
C THR A 167 13.67 4.26 8.16
N ARG A 168 14.07 4.81 7.02
CA ARG A 168 13.85 6.23 6.69
C ARG A 168 12.39 6.53 6.42
N LEU A 169 11.68 5.63 5.73
CA LEU A 169 10.22 5.73 5.59
C LEU A 169 9.54 5.74 6.97
N ALA A 170 9.94 4.83 7.85
CA ALA A 170 9.41 4.71 9.20
C ALA A 170 9.64 5.96 10.07
N MET A 171 10.85 6.52 10.02
CA MET A 171 11.17 7.79 10.68
C MET A 171 10.34 8.94 10.10
N ARG A 172 10.22 9.01 8.77
CA ARG A 172 9.43 10.05 8.13
C ARG A 172 7.94 9.97 8.47
N LEU A 173 7.39 8.76 8.58
CA LEU A 173 6.04 8.53 9.09
C LEU A 173 5.89 9.05 10.53
N ALA A 174 6.85 8.75 11.41
CA ALA A 174 6.83 9.22 12.79
C ALA A 174 6.95 10.75 12.92
N GLU A 175 7.64 11.41 11.98
CA GLU A 175 7.74 12.87 11.93
C GLU A 175 6.46 13.55 11.42
N THR A 176 5.71 12.87 10.55
CA THR A 176 4.59 13.48 9.81
C THR A 176 3.23 13.15 10.43
N LEU A 177 3.08 11.96 11.01
CA LEU A 177 1.84 11.54 11.67
C LEU A 177 1.62 12.35 12.96
N PRO A 178 0.38 12.78 13.24
CA PRO A 178 0.07 13.53 14.46
C PRO A 178 0.21 12.61 15.68
N ASP A 179 0.87 13.08 16.73
CA ASP A 179 1.02 12.31 17.99
C ASP A 179 1.62 10.91 17.76
N ALA A 180 2.72 10.88 16.99
CA ALA A 180 3.45 9.68 16.66
C ALA A 180 4.74 9.54 17.48
N ALA A 181 5.09 8.29 17.81
CA ALA A 181 6.35 7.96 18.46
C ALA A 181 7.11 6.90 17.65
N PHE A 182 8.41 7.10 17.48
CA PHE A 182 9.32 6.10 16.94
C PHE A 182 10.02 5.36 18.08
N LEU A 183 10.00 4.03 18.02
CA LEU A 183 10.68 3.14 18.94
C LEU A 183 11.78 2.39 18.19
N GLY A 184 12.99 2.93 18.26
CA GLY A 184 14.18 2.37 17.62
C GLY A 184 14.80 1.19 18.37
N LEU A 185 15.96 0.74 17.89
CA LEU A 185 16.76 -0.32 18.52
C LEU A 185 17.46 0.12 19.80
N ASP A 186 17.66 1.42 19.98
CA ASP A 186 18.16 2.07 21.20
C ASP A 186 17.32 1.73 22.43
N ARG A 187 16.07 1.25 22.24
CA ARG A 187 15.25 0.68 23.30
C ARG A 187 15.94 -0.44 24.08
N LEU A 188 16.88 -1.16 23.46
CA LEU A 188 17.63 -2.25 24.08
C LEU A 188 18.84 -1.72 24.87
N ASP A 189 19.36 -0.55 24.49
CA ASP A 189 20.43 0.15 25.21
C ASP A 189 19.92 0.76 26.52
N ASN A 190 18.60 0.98 26.63
CA ASN A 190 17.97 1.34 27.89
C ASN A 190 18.24 0.23 28.92
N SER A 191 19.02 0.59 29.95
CA SER A 191 19.34 -0.33 31.04
C SER A 191 18.07 -0.92 31.66
N VAL A 192 18.16 -2.17 32.13
CA VAL A 192 17.09 -2.80 32.92
C VAL A 192 16.63 -1.88 34.06
N ALA A 193 17.56 -1.11 34.64
CA ALA A 193 17.28 -0.15 35.70
C ALA A 193 16.41 1.04 35.25
N SER A 194 16.57 1.58 34.04
CA SER A 194 15.76 2.71 33.57
C SER A 194 14.32 2.30 33.27
N ILE A 195 14.13 1.10 32.72
CA ILE A 195 12.80 0.52 32.49
C ILE A 195 12.13 0.18 33.83
N ALA A 196 12.86 -0.43 34.75
CA ALA A 196 12.36 -0.71 36.10
C ALA A 196 11.95 0.57 36.81
N ALA A 197 12.77 1.63 36.76
CA ALA A 197 12.44 2.93 37.33
C ALA A 197 11.16 3.54 36.71
N LEU A 198 10.97 3.42 35.40
CA LEU A 198 9.76 3.88 34.72
C LEU A 198 8.51 3.11 35.16
N LEU A 199 8.61 1.79 35.32
CA LEU A 199 7.51 0.95 35.81
C LEU A 199 7.22 1.22 37.29
N ASP A 200 8.25 1.42 38.12
CA ASP A 200 8.10 1.71 39.54
C ASP A 200 7.51 3.11 39.78
N ALA A 201 7.79 4.07 38.90
CA ALA A 201 7.19 5.40 38.92
C ALA A 201 5.68 5.40 38.57
N SER A 202 5.18 4.35 37.92
CA SER A 202 3.77 4.24 37.51
C SER A 202 3.19 2.85 37.80
N PRO A 203 2.64 2.63 39.01
CA PRO A 203 2.06 1.34 39.40
C PRO A 203 0.95 0.86 38.46
N ALA A 204 0.19 1.79 37.88
CA ALA A 204 -0.87 1.46 36.92
C ALA A 204 -0.31 0.96 35.59
N LEU A 205 0.81 1.52 35.11
CA LEU A 205 1.51 1.03 33.92
C LEU A 205 2.12 -0.35 34.19
N LYS A 206 2.81 -0.50 35.33
CA LYS A 206 3.39 -1.77 35.76
C LYS A 206 2.34 -2.89 35.80
N ALA A 207 1.17 -2.62 36.39
CA ALA A 207 0.07 -3.58 36.43
C ALA A 207 -0.47 -3.97 35.04
N ARG A 208 -0.46 -3.06 34.05
CA ARG A 208 -0.81 -3.39 32.66
C ARG A 208 0.25 -4.26 32.01
N VAL A 209 1.52 -3.87 32.13
CA VAL A 209 2.66 -4.63 31.60
C VAL A 209 2.69 -6.04 32.18
N ASP A 210 2.56 -6.18 33.50
CA ASP A 210 2.57 -7.48 34.19
C ASP A 210 1.41 -8.38 33.74
N ARG A 211 0.22 -7.80 33.54
CA ARG A 211 -0.95 -8.53 33.01
C ARG A 211 -0.71 -9.01 31.59
N THR A 212 -0.21 -8.15 30.72
CA THR A 212 0.09 -8.50 29.33
C THR A 212 1.21 -9.54 29.26
N MET A 213 2.26 -9.40 30.07
CA MET A 213 3.35 -10.36 30.20
C MET A 213 2.83 -11.73 30.66
N THR A 214 1.95 -11.78 31.66
CA THR A 214 1.33 -13.02 32.15
C THR A 214 0.50 -13.72 31.08
N TRP A 215 -0.24 -12.95 30.27
CA TRP A 215 -0.99 -13.50 29.14
C TRP A 215 -0.04 -14.08 28.08
N LEU A 216 1.00 -13.33 27.70
CA LEU A 216 1.98 -13.75 26.70
C LEU A 216 2.73 -15.03 27.13
N THR A 217 3.14 -15.13 28.39
CA THR A 217 3.81 -16.35 28.89
C THR A 217 2.86 -17.55 28.92
N GLY A 218 1.57 -17.33 29.19
CA GLY A 218 0.53 -18.36 29.03
C GLY A 218 0.39 -18.87 27.58
N GLU A 219 0.62 -18.01 26.59
CA GLU A 219 0.64 -18.34 25.16
C GLU A 219 2.01 -18.88 24.68
N GLY A 220 2.96 -19.11 25.60
CA GLY A 220 4.26 -19.70 25.29
C GLY A 220 5.40 -18.71 25.03
N ALA A 221 5.19 -17.40 25.27
CA ALA A 221 6.27 -16.42 25.22
C ALA A 221 7.26 -16.59 26.37
N LYS A 222 8.53 -16.26 26.12
CA LYS A 222 9.57 -16.17 27.13
C LYS A 222 9.77 -14.73 27.57
N ALA A 223 9.66 -14.48 28.88
CA ALA A 223 9.97 -13.17 29.43
C ALA A 223 11.44 -12.80 29.15
N SER A 224 11.67 -11.61 28.62
CA SER A 224 12.98 -11.07 28.29
C SER A 224 13.00 -9.55 28.51
N HIS A 225 14.21 -8.98 28.62
CA HIS A 225 14.37 -7.51 28.69
C HIS A 225 13.76 -6.82 27.47
N ALA A 226 14.00 -7.37 26.26
CA ALA A 226 13.45 -6.84 25.02
C ALA A 226 11.92 -6.83 25.01
N LEU A 227 11.28 -7.90 25.47
CA LEU A 227 9.82 -7.97 25.57
C LEU A 227 9.28 -6.96 26.59
N THR A 228 9.90 -6.87 27.77
CA THR A 228 9.51 -5.89 28.80
C THR A 228 9.63 -4.46 28.30
N ALA A 229 10.70 -4.13 27.56
CA ALA A 229 10.89 -2.81 26.96
C ALA A 229 9.79 -2.46 25.94
N LEU A 230 9.42 -3.42 25.09
CA LEU A 230 8.33 -3.26 24.12
C LEU A 230 6.98 -3.04 24.83
N LEU A 231 6.67 -3.87 25.83
CA LEU A 231 5.43 -3.75 26.59
C LEU A 231 5.35 -2.43 27.37
N ALA A 232 6.44 -2.01 28.01
CA ALA A 232 6.47 -0.74 28.71
C ALA A 232 6.11 0.42 27.78
N LYS A 233 6.66 0.46 26.56
CA LYS A 233 6.34 1.52 25.60
C LYS A 233 4.92 1.41 25.03
N LEU A 234 4.47 0.21 24.69
CA LEU A 234 3.12 -0.04 24.18
C LEU A 234 2.05 0.34 25.20
N GLU A 235 2.21 -0.05 26.46
CA GLU A 235 1.20 0.16 27.52
C GLU A 235 1.20 1.58 28.09
N THR A 236 2.18 2.42 27.72
CA THR A 236 2.24 3.82 28.17
C THR A 236 1.11 4.66 27.56
N ASP A 237 0.41 4.18 26.50
CA ASP A 237 -0.75 4.83 25.85
C ASP A 237 -0.53 6.34 25.54
N ALA A 238 0.73 6.75 25.33
CA ALA A 238 1.08 8.16 25.18
C ALA A 238 1.06 8.69 23.74
N ALA A 239 0.94 7.80 22.75
CA ALA A 239 0.97 8.17 21.34
C ALA A 239 -0.14 7.43 20.58
N SER A 240 -0.84 8.16 19.71
CA SER A 240 -1.86 7.62 18.82
C SER A 240 -1.27 6.71 17.74
N PHE A 241 -0.04 6.99 17.31
CA PHE A 241 0.72 6.15 16.37
C PHE A 241 2.04 5.70 17.00
N LEU A 242 2.34 4.42 16.90
CA LEU A 242 3.62 3.88 17.34
C LEU A 242 4.29 3.13 16.18
N ILE A 243 5.48 3.59 15.84
CA ILE A 243 6.33 3.00 14.82
C ILE A 243 7.45 2.25 15.53
N VAL A 244 7.57 0.95 15.31
CA VAL A 244 8.56 0.10 16.00
C VAL A 244 9.53 -0.51 15.01
N ASP A 245 10.82 -0.23 15.21
CA ASP A 245 11.88 -0.81 14.38
C ASP A 245 12.23 -2.22 14.83
N MET A 246 12.33 -3.15 13.88
CA MET A 246 12.65 -4.56 14.05
C MET A 246 12.01 -5.16 15.30
N ILE A 247 10.68 -5.30 15.26
CA ILE A 247 9.85 -5.69 16.41
C ILE A 247 10.28 -7.04 17.03
N GLU A 248 10.86 -7.92 16.21
CA GLU A 248 11.34 -9.24 16.61
C GLU A 248 12.71 -9.27 17.30
N GLN A 249 13.43 -8.14 17.35
CA GLN A 249 14.81 -8.13 17.87
C GLN A 249 14.86 -8.64 19.31
N ASP A 250 15.76 -9.61 19.55
CA ASP A 250 15.96 -10.31 20.83
C ASP A 250 14.72 -11.04 21.39
N LEU A 251 13.77 -11.37 20.51
CA LEU A 251 12.63 -12.25 20.81
C LEU A 251 12.81 -13.60 20.10
N ASP A 252 12.58 -14.71 20.82
CA ASP A 252 12.48 -16.02 20.19
C ASP A 252 11.17 -16.16 19.38
N GLU A 253 11.10 -17.15 18.50
CA GLU A 253 9.98 -17.31 17.58
C GLU A 253 8.63 -17.53 18.28
N ASN A 254 8.59 -18.26 19.39
CA ASN A 254 7.35 -18.46 20.15
C ASN A 254 6.87 -17.13 20.75
N THR A 255 7.80 -16.36 21.32
CA THR A 255 7.53 -15.01 21.82
C THR A 255 6.99 -14.09 20.72
N GLN A 256 7.58 -14.13 19.53
CA GLN A 256 7.11 -13.34 18.39
C GLN A 256 5.66 -13.68 17.99
N ARG A 257 5.33 -14.97 17.90
CA ARG A 257 3.97 -15.44 17.52
C ARG A 257 2.91 -15.08 18.56
N ALA A 258 3.22 -15.27 19.84
CA ALA A 258 2.35 -14.85 20.94
C ALA A 258 2.15 -13.33 20.92
N PHE A 259 3.23 -12.59 20.68
CA PHE A 259 3.19 -11.14 20.68
C PHE A 259 2.40 -10.54 19.53
N ILE A 260 2.56 -11.02 18.29
CA ILE A 260 1.74 -10.51 17.19
C ILE A 260 0.26 -10.85 17.37
N THR A 261 -0.05 -12.00 17.99
CA THR A 261 -1.43 -12.36 18.36
C THR A 261 -2.02 -11.35 19.34
N HIS A 262 -1.24 -10.94 20.35
CA HIS A 262 -1.63 -9.87 21.27
C HIS A 262 -1.85 -8.54 20.54
N LEU A 263 -0.93 -8.14 19.66
CA LEU A 263 -1.03 -6.87 18.92
C LEU A 263 -2.25 -6.83 18.01
N ARG A 264 -2.61 -7.94 17.35
CA ARG A 264 -3.85 -8.06 16.56
C ARG A 264 -5.10 -7.90 17.42
N TYR A 265 -5.12 -8.44 18.64
CA TYR A 265 -6.22 -8.23 19.57
C TYR A 265 -6.32 -6.76 20.02
N ARG A 266 -5.17 -6.15 20.35
CA ARG A 266 -5.07 -4.75 20.74
C ARG A 266 -5.51 -3.80 19.62
N ALA A 267 -5.13 -4.08 18.37
CA ALA A 267 -5.50 -3.31 17.19
C ALA A 267 -7.03 -3.21 17.00
N LYS A 268 -7.77 -4.29 17.28
CA LYS A 268 -9.24 -4.29 17.25
C LYS A 268 -9.90 -3.39 18.30
N SER A 269 -9.17 -3.06 19.36
CA SER A 269 -9.66 -2.16 20.42
C SER A 269 -9.53 -0.68 20.04
N GLY A 270 -8.87 -0.36 18.91
CA GLY A 270 -8.73 1.01 18.41
C GLY A 270 -7.89 1.94 19.28
N ARG A 271 -7.07 1.42 20.20
CA ARG A 271 -6.32 2.23 21.17
C ARG A 271 -5.11 2.96 20.56
N GLN A 272 -4.48 2.36 19.55
CA GLN A 272 -3.24 2.84 18.96
C GLN A 272 -3.03 2.19 17.59
N THR A 273 -2.58 2.96 16.62
CA THR A 273 -2.20 2.46 15.30
C THR A 273 -0.71 2.11 15.27
N LEU A 274 -0.37 0.92 14.77
CA LEU A 274 0.99 0.39 14.79
C LEU A 274 1.61 0.32 13.39
N PHE A 275 2.87 0.72 13.29
CA PHE A 275 3.73 0.43 12.14
C PHE A 275 4.91 -0.42 12.61
N LEU A 276 5.00 -1.64 12.11
CA LEU A 276 6.00 -2.62 12.54
C LEU A 276 6.98 -2.86 11.40
N LEU A 277 8.26 -2.60 11.64
CA LEU A 277 9.32 -3.05 10.75
C LEU A 277 9.65 -4.47 11.17
N THR A 278 9.55 -5.39 10.23
CA THR A 278 9.84 -6.80 10.50
C THR A 278 10.40 -7.50 9.28
N ARG A 279 11.13 -8.57 9.54
CA ARG A 279 11.64 -9.54 8.56
C ARG A 279 11.41 -10.97 9.06
N SER A 280 10.51 -11.13 10.03
CA SER A 280 10.21 -12.41 10.65
C SER A 280 8.86 -12.95 10.22
N THR A 281 8.83 -14.21 9.81
CA THR A 281 7.60 -14.99 9.59
C THR A 281 6.86 -15.30 10.88
N GLY A 282 7.53 -15.23 12.03
CA GLY A 282 6.89 -15.36 13.35
C GLY A 282 6.03 -14.14 13.70
N ILE A 283 6.34 -12.99 13.10
CA ILE A 283 5.55 -11.76 13.22
C ILE A 283 4.56 -11.66 12.05
N LEU A 284 5.04 -11.67 10.81
CA LEU A 284 4.20 -11.54 9.62
C LEU A 284 4.07 -12.88 8.91
N ASP A 285 2.97 -13.59 9.18
CA ASP A 285 2.52 -14.72 8.39
C ASP A 285 1.52 -14.24 7.33
N LEU A 286 1.94 -14.27 6.06
CA LEU A 286 1.16 -13.81 4.90
C LEU A 286 -0.18 -14.53 4.75
N ALA A 287 -0.28 -15.79 5.18
CA ALA A 287 -1.54 -16.53 5.12
C ALA A 287 -2.57 -16.08 6.18
N SER A 288 -2.13 -15.29 7.17
CA SER A 288 -2.93 -14.85 8.32
C SER A 288 -3.31 -13.36 8.31
N VAL A 289 -2.91 -12.63 7.26
CA VAL A 289 -3.12 -11.18 7.16
C VAL A 289 -4.62 -10.89 7.06
N GLY A 290 -5.16 -10.17 8.04
CA GLY A 290 -6.57 -9.80 8.10
C GLY A 290 -6.91 -8.46 7.42
N PRO A 291 -8.20 -8.06 7.42
CA PRO A 291 -8.67 -6.80 6.85
C PRO A 291 -8.15 -5.55 7.57
N ASP A 292 -7.79 -5.68 8.85
CA ASP A 292 -7.27 -4.57 9.67
C ASP A 292 -5.72 -4.52 9.63
N GLU A 293 -5.11 -5.19 8.65
CA GLU A 293 -3.66 -5.28 8.44
C GLU A 293 -3.27 -4.80 7.04
N THR A 294 -2.22 -3.99 6.94
CA THR A 294 -1.64 -3.55 5.65
C THR A 294 -0.17 -3.92 5.58
N ILE A 295 0.30 -4.40 4.42
CA ILE A 295 1.73 -4.58 4.14
C ILE A 295 2.19 -3.46 3.21
N ILE A 296 3.28 -2.81 3.58
CA ILE A 296 3.97 -1.78 2.81
C ILE A 296 5.36 -2.34 2.47
N LEU A 297 5.63 -2.51 1.18
CA LEU A 297 6.93 -2.93 0.68
C LEU A 297 7.76 -1.71 0.32
N CYS A 298 9.00 -1.67 0.78
CA CYS A 298 10.09 -0.84 0.28
C CYS A 298 10.96 -1.67 -0.67
N PRO A 299 10.83 -1.52 -2.00
CA PRO A 299 11.55 -2.33 -2.98
C PRO A 299 13.08 -2.10 -2.97
N ALA A 300 13.83 -3.12 -3.39
CA ALA A 300 15.30 -3.08 -3.42
C ALA A 300 15.87 -2.17 -4.52
N ASN A 301 15.11 -1.95 -5.60
CA ASN A 301 15.45 -1.04 -6.69
C ASN A 301 15.14 0.44 -6.38
N HIS A 302 14.73 0.74 -5.14
CA HIS A 302 14.39 2.10 -4.70
C HIS A 302 13.25 2.75 -5.49
N SER A 303 12.36 1.97 -6.09
CA SER A 303 11.05 2.50 -6.48
C SER A 303 10.25 2.89 -5.22
N PRO A 304 9.25 3.78 -5.34
CA PRO A 304 8.45 4.20 -4.20
C PRO A 304 7.87 3.04 -3.38
N PRO A 305 7.72 3.22 -2.06
CA PRO A 305 7.03 2.23 -1.23
C PRO A 305 5.61 2.00 -1.73
N MET A 306 5.18 0.74 -1.73
CA MET A 306 3.87 0.36 -2.26
C MET A 306 3.14 -0.60 -1.33
N ARG A 307 1.81 -0.61 -1.39
CA ARG A 307 1.00 -1.59 -0.69
C ARG A 307 1.04 -2.94 -1.39
N VAL A 308 1.13 -4.00 -0.59
CA VAL A 308 1.18 -5.37 -1.08
C VAL A 308 0.02 -6.16 -0.50
N ALA A 309 -0.79 -6.74 -1.38
CA ALA A 309 -1.81 -7.69 -0.98
C ALA A 309 -1.17 -9.04 -0.63
N ALA A 310 -1.68 -9.69 0.42
CA ALA A 310 -1.10 -10.91 0.97
C ALA A 310 -1.56 -12.19 0.21
N TYR A 311 -1.50 -12.19 -1.12
CA TYR A 311 -1.78 -13.39 -1.92
C TYR A 311 -0.76 -13.58 -3.05
N PRO A 312 -0.40 -14.84 -3.39
CA PRO A 312 0.50 -15.13 -4.50
C PRO A 312 0.06 -14.50 -5.82
N GLY A 313 1.00 -13.85 -6.51
CA GLY A 313 0.75 -13.15 -7.77
C GLY A 313 0.34 -11.67 -7.63
N ALA A 314 0.10 -11.17 -6.41
CA ALA A 314 -0.07 -9.73 -6.23
C ALA A 314 1.25 -8.97 -6.51
N PRO A 315 1.20 -7.74 -7.06
CA PRO A 315 2.37 -6.90 -7.20
C PRO A 315 3.13 -6.75 -5.88
N GLY A 316 4.43 -7.02 -5.89
CA GLY A 316 5.30 -6.96 -4.70
C GLY A 316 5.21 -8.16 -3.74
N TYR A 317 4.27 -9.09 -3.93
CA TYR A 317 4.10 -10.25 -3.04
C TYR A 317 5.37 -11.10 -2.94
N GLU A 318 5.96 -11.47 -4.08
CA GLU A 318 7.17 -12.30 -4.11
C GLU A 318 8.37 -11.61 -3.44
N ALA A 319 8.46 -10.28 -3.56
CA ALA A 319 9.50 -9.50 -2.89
C ALA A 319 9.30 -9.48 -1.37
N VAL A 320 8.06 -9.34 -0.89
CA VAL A 320 7.71 -9.46 0.54
C VAL A 320 8.03 -10.87 1.05
N ALA A 321 7.57 -11.91 0.34
CA ALA A 321 7.83 -13.30 0.69
C ALA A 321 9.34 -13.58 0.78
N THR A 322 10.12 -13.06 -0.17
CA THR A 322 11.59 -13.14 -0.15
C THR A 322 12.19 -12.41 1.06
N CYS A 323 11.67 -11.24 1.43
CA CYS A 323 12.14 -10.50 2.61
C CYS A 323 11.86 -11.24 3.93
N LEU A 324 10.79 -12.03 3.97
CA LEU A 324 10.41 -12.85 5.12
C LEU A 324 11.10 -14.22 5.14
N ALA A 325 11.58 -14.71 4.00
CA ALA A 325 12.25 -16.01 3.88
C ALA A 325 13.47 -16.14 4.83
N SER A 326 13.92 -17.39 5.04
CA SER A 326 15.04 -17.67 5.94
C SER A 326 16.30 -16.86 5.59
N PRO A 327 17.20 -16.59 6.55
CA PRO A 327 18.45 -15.87 6.30
C PRO A 327 19.23 -16.39 5.08
N ASP A 328 19.30 -17.72 4.92
CA ASP A 328 20.02 -18.37 3.82
C ASP A 328 19.39 -18.11 2.44
N VAL A 329 18.06 -18.11 2.37
CA VAL A 329 17.33 -17.79 1.14
C VAL A 329 17.55 -16.33 0.76
N ARG A 330 17.52 -15.42 1.75
CA ARG A 330 17.78 -13.99 1.53
C ARG A 330 19.18 -13.72 0.96
N ILE A 331 20.21 -14.39 1.49
CA ILE A 331 21.60 -14.22 1.03
C ILE A 331 21.77 -14.71 -0.41
N ARG A 332 21.10 -15.79 -0.80
CA ARG A 332 21.18 -16.35 -2.16
C ARG A 332 20.59 -15.42 -3.21
N VAL A 333 19.46 -14.78 -2.91
CA VAL A 333 18.77 -13.87 -3.85
C VAL A 333 19.53 -12.54 -4.03
N THR A 334 20.33 -12.12 -3.05
CA THR A 334 21.16 -10.91 -3.16
C THR A 334 22.47 -11.09 -3.94
N ARG A 335 22.82 -12.31 -4.38
CA ARG A 335 24.03 -12.54 -5.19
C ARG A 335 23.71 -12.32 -6.67
N PRO A 336 24.52 -11.55 -7.42
CA PRO A 336 24.41 -11.53 -8.88
C PRO A 336 24.67 -12.95 -9.44
N PRO A 337 24.07 -13.32 -10.59
CA PRO A 337 24.30 -14.62 -11.19
C PRO A 337 25.80 -14.80 -11.45
N VAL A 338 26.36 -15.92 -11.01
CA VAL A 338 27.75 -16.28 -11.31
C VAL A 338 27.87 -16.39 -12.83
N SER A 339 28.67 -15.54 -13.45
CA SER A 339 28.99 -15.63 -14.86
C SER A 339 29.82 -16.90 -15.09
N GLU A 340 29.15 -18.01 -15.38
CA GLU A 340 29.76 -19.18 -16.02
C GLU A 340 30.10 -18.82 -17.47
N ASN A 341 31.20 -18.10 -17.67
CA ASN A 341 32.02 -18.14 -18.89
C ASN A 341 33.23 -17.20 -18.78
N ALA A 342 34.31 -17.74 -18.23
CA ALA A 342 35.65 -17.30 -18.58
C ALA A 342 36.46 -18.55 -18.94
N MET A 343 36.25 -19.06 -20.16
CA MET A 343 37.22 -19.95 -20.81
C MET A 343 38.49 -19.12 -21.05
N PRO A 344 39.67 -19.56 -20.59
CA PRO A 344 40.91 -18.86 -20.87
C PRO A 344 41.21 -19.00 -22.37
N ARG A 345 41.34 -17.87 -23.06
CA ARG A 345 41.92 -17.86 -24.41
C ARG A 345 43.41 -18.14 -24.27
N LEU A 346 43.85 -19.24 -24.88
CA LEU A 346 45.26 -19.60 -25.08
C LEU A 346 45.96 -18.61 -26.01
#